data_AF-A0A949PHP0-F1
#
_entry.id   AF-A0A949PHP0-F1
#
_cell.length_a   1.000
_cell.length_b   1.000
_cell.length_c   1.000
_cell.angle_alpha   90.00
_cell.angle_beta   90.00
_cell.angle_gamma   90.00
#
_symmetry.space_group_name_H-M   'P 1'
#
loop_
_entity.id
_entity.type
_entity.pdbx_description
1 polymer ?
#
loop_
_entity_poly.entity_id
_entity_poly.type
_entity_poly.pdbx_seq_one_letter_code
_entity_poly.pdbx_strand_id
1 'polypeptide(L)'
;MLPGSAEVRAAMNGLWLVIFQDKENPRDPMDYFQSDTDAFFRSFTVFFFALPIYIGMAHVQWTIAFAHDITQATSSTYTIAQVFSEAMNFLLFPALVLLVARPLKISNRFTPYIIVINWSSLALALFFAPLYILYLIGLLGPIDLVIWSFFFQIAGLWFLWRLSTIALRCDWFTAVELVVLILATGFCVNWLADALFSLSA
;
A
#
# COMPACT_ATOMS: atom_id res chain seq x y z
N MET A 1 -6.69 -5.94 19.10
CA MET A 1 -7.05 -4.59 19.55
C MET A 1 -6.95 -3.65 18.35
N LEU A 2 -7.93 -2.77 18.13
CA LEU A 2 -7.84 -1.78 17.03
C LEU A 2 -6.91 -0.62 17.44
N PRO A 3 -6.17 -0.01 16.51
CA PRO A 3 -5.37 1.20 16.77
C PRO A 3 -6.25 2.32 17.31
N GLY A 4 -5.76 3.01 18.34
CA GLY A 4 -6.42 4.21 18.84
C GLY A 4 -6.25 5.40 17.89
N SER A 5 -7.10 6.42 18.03
CA SER A 5 -7.01 7.64 17.21
C SER A 5 -5.68 8.39 17.37
N ALA A 6 -5.05 8.30 18.55
CA ALA A 6 -3.71 8.83 18.79
C ALA A 6 -2.64 8.11 17.96
N GLU A 7 -2.75 6.78 17.82
CA GLU A 7 -1.83 5.96 17.03
C GLU A 7 -2.00 6.25 15.54
N VAL A 8 -3.24 6.36 15.03
CA VAL A 8 -3.52 6.78 13.65
C VAL A 8 -2.89 8.13 13.34
N ARG A 9 -3.10 9.13 14.22
CA ARG A 9 -2.56 10.48 14.04
C ARG A 9 -1.03 10.48 14.07
N ALA A 10 -0.43 9.74 15.00
CA ALA A 10 1.02 9.62 15.09
C ALA A 10 1.59 9.00 13.82
N ALA A 11 1.03 7.89 13.35
CA ALA A 11 1.44 7.23 12.11
C ALA A 11 1.36 8.18 10.91
N MET A 12 0.24 8.89 10.72
CA MET A 12 0.10 9.85 9.61
C MET A 12 1.12 11.00 9.70
N ASN A 13 1.41 11.51 10.91
CA ASN A 13 2.46 12.52 11.11
C ASN A 13 3.86 11.98 10.79
N GLY A 14 4.16 10.73 11.16
CA GLY A 14 5.42 10.06 10.81
C GLY A 14 5.58 9.93 9.30
N LEU A 15 4.54 9.47 8.60
CA LEU A 15 4.57 9.37 7.13
C LEU A 15 4.66 10.74 6.45
N TRP A 16 4.00 11.77 7.00
CA TRP A 16 4.16 13.15 6.53
C TRP A 16 5.62 13.60 6.63
N LEU A 17 6.29 13.31 7.76
CA LEU A 17 7.69 13.67 7.94
C LEU A 17 8.62 12.92 6.98
N VAL A 18 8.29 11.67 6.62
CA VAL A 18 8.99 10.94 5.55
C VAL A 18 8.90 11.67 4.21
N ILE A 19 7.74 12.23 3.86
CA ILE A 19 7.51 12.91 2.56
C ILE A 19 8.14 14.30 2.53
N PHE A 20 8.01 15.09 3.58
CA PHE A 20 8.41 16.50 3.52
C PHE A 20 9.80 16.76 4.09
N GLN A 21 10.35 15.86 4.92
CA GLN A 21 11.63 16.06 5.61
C GLN A 21 11.76 17.48 6.16
N ASP A 22 10.89 17.82 7.10
CA ASP A 22 10.98 19.07 7.83
C ASP A 22 12.33 19.11 8.57
N LYS A 23 13.26 19.89 8.03
CA LYS A 23 14.64 20.02 8.53
C LYS A 23 14.69 20.72 9.89
N GLU A 24 13.64 21.45 10.25
CA GLU A 24 13.51 22.11 11.55
C GLU A 24 12.91 21.18 12.60
N ASN A 25 12.28 20.08 12.18
CA ASN A 25 11.79 19.06 13.09
C ASN A 25 12.94 18.12 13.49
N PRO A 26 13.35 18.10 14.77
CA PRO A 26 14.48 17.30 15.22
C PRO A 26 14.16 15.80 15.36
N ARG A 27 12.90 15.39 15.18
CA ARG A 27 12.47 14.01 15.40
C ARG A 27 12.76 13.11 14.20
N ASP A 28 13.17 11.86 14.47
CA ASP A 28 13.20 10.82 13.45
C ASP A 28 11.75 10.46 13.11
N PRO A 29 11.35 10.36 11.82
CA PRO A 29 10.01 9.91 11.44
C PRO A 29 9.59 8.60 12.11
N MET A 30 10.55 7.72 12.39
CA MET A 30 10.29 6.43 13.03
C MET A 30 9.87 6.56 14.50
N ASP A 31 10.17 7.68 15.17
CA ASP A 31 9.79 7.94 16.56
C ASP A 31 8.27 8.11 16.73
N TYR A 32 7.54 8.33 15.64
CA TYR A 32 6.08 8.41 15.64
C TYR A 32 5.38 7.05 15.66
N PHE A 33 6.12 5.95 15.47
CA PHE A 33 5.57 4.60 15.40
C PHE A 33 5.95 3.80 16.65
N GLN A 34 4.95 3.14 17.23
CA GLN A 34 5.21 2.10 18.23
C GLN A 34 5.87 0.91 17.54
N SER A 35 6.83 0.26 18.20
CA SER A 35 7.66 -0.80 17.60
C SER A 35 7.67 -2.11 18.38
N ASP A 36 6.79 -2.24 19.38
CA ASP A 36 6.60 -3.47 20.13
C ASP A 36 5.77 -4.53 19.35
N THR A 37 5.72 -5.74 19.91
CA THR A 37 5.00 -6.88 19.33
C THR A 37 3.50 -6.62 19.17
N ASP A 38 2.88 -5.87 20.09
CA ASP A 38 1.45 -5.58 19.99
C ASP A 38 1.20 -4.60 18.83
N ALA A 39 2.04 -3.58 18.69
CA ALA A 39 1.99 -2.64 17.57
C ALA A 39 2.16 -3.35 16.22
N PHE A 40 3.01 -4.37 16.15
CA PHE A 40 3.15 -5.22 14.97
C PHE A 40 1.81 -5.83 14.55
N PHE A 41 1.13 -6.57 15.45
CA PHE A 41 -0.15 -7.19 15.12
C PHE A 41 -1.27 -6.19 14.88
N ARG A 42 -1.30 -5.07 15.63
CA ARG A 42 -2.27 -3.99 15.39
C ARG A 42 -2.10 -3.36 14.02
N SER A 43 -0.89 -3.25 13.50
CA SER A 43 -0.65 -2.64 12.18
C SER A 43 -1.37 -3.38 11.04
N PHE A 44 -1.62 -4.69 11.15
CA PHE A 44 -2.40 -5.44 10.15
C PHE A 44 -3.86 -5.02 10.10
N THR A 45 -4.40 -4.50 11.20
CA THR A 45 -5.79 -4.02 11.24
C THR A 45 -6.00 -2.72 10.47
N VAL A 46 -4.91 -2.03 10.08
CA VAL A 46 -4.97 -0.85 9.18
C VAL A 46 -5.64 -1.19 7.85
N PHE A 47 -5.56 -2.46 7.42
CA PHE A 47 -6.31 -2.98 6.28
C PHE A 47 -7.80 -2.61 6.35
N PHE A 48 -8.43 -2.73 7.52
CA PHE A 48 -9.86 -2.42 7.69
C PHE A 48 -10.16 -0.93 7.58
N PHE A 49 -9.20 -0.05 7.86
CA PHE A 49 -9.35 1.39 7.62
C PHE A 49 -9.24 1.74 6.14
N ALA A 50 -8.37 1.05 5.40
CA ALA A 50 -8.22 1.23 3.96
C ALA A 50 -9.32 0.52 3.14
N LEU A 51 -9.98 -0.49 3.72
CA LEU A 51 -10.95 -1.34 3.04
C LEU A 51 -12.07 -0.58 2.31
N PRO A 52 -12.71 0.46 2.87
CA PRO A 52 -13.72 1.22 2.14
C PRO A 52 -13.17 1.89 0.88
N ILE A 53 -11.91 2.34 0.92
CA ILE A 53 -11.23 2.96 -0.22
C ILE A 53 -10.93 1.89 -1.28
N TYR A 54 -10.42 0.72 -0.88
CA TYR A 54 -10.15 -0.38 -1.80
C TYR A 54 -11.43 -0.86 -2.51
N ILE A 55 -12.56 -0.96 -1.80
CA ILE A 55 -13.85 -1.30 -2.42
C ILE A 55 -14.26 -0.26 -3.46
N GLY A 56 -14.13 1.04 -3.14
CA GLY A 56 -14.43 2.12 -4.09
C GLY A 56 -13.52 2.08 -5.33
N MET A 57 -12.22 1.85 -5.14
CA MET A 57 -11.26 1.70 -6.24
C MET A 57 -11.58 0.49 -7.10
N ALA A 58 -11.90 -0.66 -6.49
CA ALA A 58 -12.27 -1.88 -7.19
C ALA A 58 -13.52 -1.68 -8.05
N HIS A 59 -14.50 -0.92 -7.57
CA HIS A 59 -15.70 -0.59 -8.34
C HIS A 59 -15.39 0.24 -9.58
N VAL A 60 -14.54 1.26 -9.45
CA VAL A 60 -14.10 2.08 -10.60
C VAL A 60 -13.33 1.23 -11.61
N GLN A 61 -12.38 0.42 -11.13
CA GLN A 61 -11.60 -0.47 -11.99
C GLN A 61 -12.49 -1.47 -12.73
N TRP A 62 -13.46 -2.08 -12.03
CA TRP A 62 -14.44 -2.97 -12.64
C TRP A 62 -15.25 -2.25 -13.73
N THR A 63 -15.72 -1.03 -13.47
CA THR A 63 -16.52 -0.25 -14.44
C THR A 63 -15.74 -0.02 -15.73
N ILE A 64 -14.45 0.31 -15.61
CA ILE A 64 -13.57 0.53 -16.76
C ILE A 64 -13.29 -0.78 -17.50
N ALA A 65 -12.95 -1.85 -16.76
CA ALA A 65 -12.62 -3.15 -17.32
C ALA A 65 -13.82 -3.77 -18.05
N PHE A 66 -15.01 -3.67 -17.46
CA PHE A 66 -16.25 -4.14 -18.06
C PHE A 66 -16.62 -3.35 -19.33
N ALA A 67 -16.46 -2.02 -19.31
CA ALA A 67 -16.75 -1.17 -20.46
C ALA A 67 -15.82 -1.41 -21.68
N HIS A 68 -14.67 -2.04 -21.47
CA HIS A 68 -13.69 -2.37 -22.52
C HIS A 68 -13.56 -3.87 -22.77
N ASP A 69 -14.52 -4.68 -22.32
CA ASP A 69 -14.54 -6.14 -22.47
C ASP A 69 -13.28 -6.86 -21.93
N ILE A 70 -12.56 -6.24 -20.98
CA ILE A 70 -11.38 -6.83 -20.33
C ILE A 70 -11.82 -7.91 -19.33
N THR A 71 -13.00 -7.75 -18.72
CA THR A 71 -13.58 -8.69 -17.77
C THR A 71 -15.06 -8.92 -18.05
N GLN A 72 -15.50 -10.16 -17.88
CA GLN A 72 -16.92 -10.54 -17.86
C GLN A 72 -17.42 -10.85 -16.43
N ALA A 73 -16.55 -10.67 -15.43
CA ALA A 73 -16.90 -10.91 -14.03
C ALA A 73 -17.93 -9.89 -13.54
N THR A 74 -18.80 -10.33 -12.63
CA THR A 74 -19.70 -9.42 -11.94
C THR A 74 -18.92 -8.45 -11.06
N SER A 75 -19.48 -7.26 -10.81
CA SER A 75 -18.89 -6.26 -9.90
C SER A 75 -18.52 -6.86 -8.54
N SER A 76 -19.39 -7.72 -7.97
CA SER A 76 -19.13 -8.38 -6.69
C SER A 76 -17.93 -9.33 -6.76
N THR A 77 -17.82 -10.14 -7.80
CA THR A 77 -16.70 -11.08 -7.99
C THR A 77 -15.39 -10.31 -8.14
N TYR A 78 -15.40 -9.25 -8.95
CA TYR A 78 -14.25 -8.38 -9.15
C TYR A 78 -13.82 -7.71 -7.83
N THR A 79 -14.76 -7.13 -7.08
CA THR A 79 -14.46 -6.52 -5.77
C THR A 79 -13.91 -7.54 -4.77
N ILE A 80 -14.48 -8.74 -4.69
CA ILE A 80 -13.97 -9.80 -3.80
C ILE A 80 -12.53 -10.18 -4.18
N ALA A 81 -12.24 -10.33 -5.47
CA ALA A 81 -10.89 -10.63 -5.95
C ALA A 81 -9.89 -9.53 -5.59
N GLN A 82 -10.24 -8.25 -5.77
CA GLN A 82 -9.39 -7.12 -5.41
C GLN A 82 -9.15 -7.04 -3.89
N VAL A 83 -10.19 -7.20 -3.08
CA VAL A 83 -10.06 -7.23 -1.61
C VAL A 83 -9.23 -8.42 -1.14
N PHE A 84 -9.38 -9.58 -1.79
CA PHE A 84 -8.55 -10.76 -1.55
C PHE A 84 -7.08 -10.48 -1.88
N SER A 85 -6.80 -9.85 -3.03
CA SER A 85 -5.44 -9.43 -3.40
C SER A 85 -4.82 -8.52 -2.35
N GLU A 86 -5.55 -7.50 -1.89
CA GLU A 86 -5.02 -6.58 -0.88
C GLU A 86 -4.76 -7.29 0.46
N ALA A 87 -5.66 -8.17 0.89
CA ALA A 87 -5.46 -8.98 2.09
C ALA A 87 -4.25 -9.91 1.97
N MET A 88 -4.04 -10.52 0.79
CA MET A 88 -2.87 -11.35 0.51
C MET A 88 -1.58 -10.53 0.48
N ASN A 89 -1.58 -9.32 -0.06
CA ASN A 89 -0.41 -8.43 -0.04
C ASN A 89 0.02 -8.09 1.40
N PHE A 90 -0.94 -7.82 2.29
CA PHE A 90 -0.67 -7.57 3.72
C PHE A 90 0.03 -8.74 4.42
N LEU A 91 -0.19 -9.98 3.97
CA LEU A 91 0.39 -11.17 4.58
C LEU A 91 1.67 -11.64 3.88
N LEU A 92 1.63 -11.67 2.55
CA LEU A 92 2.70 -12.22 1.73
C LEU A 92 3.93 -11.32 1.75
N PHE A 93 3.76 -10.00 1.67
CA PHE A 93 4.91 -9.08 1.66
C PHE A 93 5.74 -9.19 2.95
N PRO A 94 5.16 -9.09 4.18
CA PRO A 94 5.92 -9.29 5.40
C PRO A 94 6.59 -10.67 5.50
N ALA A 95 5.93 -11.73 5.02
CA ALA A 95 6.51 -13.07 4.99
C ALA A 95 7.74 -13.12 4.08
N LEU A 96 7.68 -12.53 2.89
CA LEU A 96 8.81 -12.47 1.97
C LEU A 96 9.96 -11.61 2.52
N VAL A 97 9.65 -10.46 3.13
CA VAL A 97 10.66 -9.63 3.79
C VAL A 97 11.35 -10.41 4.90
N LEU A 98 10.62 -11.20 5.69
CA LEU A 98 11.21 -12.02 6.76
C LEU A 98 12.24 -13.02 6.20
N LEU A 99 11.97 -13.62 5.03
CA LEU A 99 12.88 -14.55 4.36
C LEU A 99 14.17 -13.86 3.90
N VAL A 100 14.09 -12.62 3.42
CA VAL A 100 15.25 -11.86 2.93
C VAL A 100 15.89 -10.97 4.02
N ALA A 101 15.31 -10.88 5.22
CA ALA A 101 15.76 -9.95 6.25
C ALA A 101 17.18 -10.22 6.77
N ARG A 102 17.61 -11.49 6.77
CA ARG A 102 18.98 -11.89 7.15
C ARG A 102 20.01 -11.56 6.07
N PRO A 103 19.87 -12.00 4.81
CA PRO A 103 20.84 -11.68 3.77
C PRO A 103 20.97 -10.17 3.52
N LEU A 104 19.87 -9.42 3.68
CA LEU A 104 19.88 -7.95 3.55
C LEU A 104 20.32 -7.21 4.83
N LYS A 105 20.65 -7.93 5.92
CA LYS A 105 21.09 -7.35 7.21
C LYS A 105 20.09 -6.37 7.84
N ILE A 106 18.80 -6.53 7.56
CA ILE A 106 17.71 -5.69 8.07
C ILE A 106 16.88 -6.35 9.19
N SER A 107 17.30 -7.51 9.69
CA SER A 107 16.55 -8.30 10.69
C SER A 107 16.16 -7.50 11.93
N ASN A 108 17.03 -6.61 12.43
CA ASN A 108 16.77 -5.78 13.60
C ASN A 108 15.74 -4.64 13.35
N ARG A 109 15.39 -4.40 12.10
CA ARG A 109 14.44 -3.37 11.66
C ARG A 109 13.19 -3.98 11.01
N PHE A 110 13.07 -5.31 10.97
CA PHE A 110 11.93 -6.01 10.38
C PHE A 110 10.60 -5.51 10.97
N THR A 111 10.43 -5.62 12.28
CA THR A 111 9.18 -5.23 12.97
C THR A 111 8.79 -3.76 12.70
N PRO A 112 9.64 -2.76 12.99
CA PRO A 112 9.26 -1.37 12.73
C PRO A 112 9.04 -1.09 11.23
N TYR A 113 9.74 -1.78 10.33
CA TYR A 113 9.52 -1.64 8.90
C TYR A 113 8.14 -2.13 8.47
N ILE A 114 7.73 -3.34 8.89
CA ILE A 114 6.40 -3.88 8.55
C ILE A 114 5.27 -3.00 9.12
N ILE A 115 5.43 -2.51 10.36
CA ILE A 115 4.46 -1.58 10.96
C ILE A 115 4.29 -0.35 10.06
N VAL A 116 5.40 0.28 9.66
CA VAL A 116 5.36 1.49 8.85
C VAL A 116 4.84 1.23 7.44
N ILE A 117 5.19 0.10 6.82
CA ILE A 117 4.64 -0.29 5.51
C ILE A 117 3.12 -0.48 5.61
N ASN A 118 2.61 -1.16 6.63
CA ASN A 118 1.18 -1.35 6.82
C ASN A 118 0.45 -0.01 6.99
N TRP A 119 0.99 0.92 7.78
CA TRP A 119 0.44 2.27 7.89
C TRP A 119 0.53 3.08 6.59
N SER A 120 1.59 2.86 5.80
CA SER A 120 1.78 3.51 4.52
C SER A 120 0.72 3.13 3.49
N SER A 121 0.16 1.91 3.58
CA SER A 121 -0.92 1.46 2.70
C SER A 121 -2.17 2.35 2.80
N LEU A 122 -2.53 2.78 4.03
CA LEU A 122 -3.65 3.70 4.25
C LEU A 122 -3.33 5.09 3.69
N ALA A 123 -2.11 5.58 3.89
CA ALA A 123 -1.69 6.87 3.34
C ALA A 123 -1.70 6.86 1.81
N LEU A 124 -1.23 5.78 1.18
CA LEU A 124 -1.29 5.60 -0.27
C LEU A 124 -2.74 5.48 -0.76
N ALA A 125 -3.58 4.70 -0.09
CA ALA A 125 -5.00 4.61 -0.43
C ALA A 125 -5.67 6.00 -0.39
N LEU A 126 -5.42 6.78 0.66
CA LEU A 126 -5.89 8.16 0.78
C LEU A 126 -5.29 9.10 -0.27
N PHE A 127 -4.03 8.90 -0.66
CA PHE A 127 -3.38 9.66 -1.71
C PHE A 127 -4.03 9.43 -3.08
N PHE A 128 -4.39 8.18 -3.40
CA PHE A 128 -5.06 7.84 -4.64
C PHE A 128 -6.57 8.14 -4.61
N ALA A 129 -7.23 8.11 -3.45
CA ALA A 129 -8.68 8.26 -3.34
C ALA A 129 -9.27 9.49 -4.08
N PRO A 130 -8.68 10.70 -4.01
CA PRO A 130 -9.18 11.86 -4.76
C PRO A 130 -9.32 11.60 -6.26
N LEU A 131 -8.38 10.87 -6.86
CA LEU A 131 -8.38 10.58 -8.29
C LEU A 131 -9.61 9.73 -8.67
N TYR A 132 -9.91 8.70 -7.88
CA TYR A 132 -11.07 7.84 -8.08
C TYR A 132 -12.40 8.57 -7.78
N ILE A 133 -12.42 9.44 -6.77
CA ILE A 133 -13.59 10.28 -6.47
C ILE A 133 -13.90 11.21 -7.65
N LEU A 134 -12.89 11.87 -8.21
CA LEU A 134 -13.06 12.76 -9.36
C LEU A 134 -13.61 12.02 -10.59
N TYR A 135 -13.18 10.78 -10.82
CA TYR A 135 -13.76 9.92 -11.86
C TYR A 135 -15.24 9.60 -11.57
N LEU A 136 -15.57 9.19 -10.34
CA LEU A 136 -16.94 8.83 -9.96
C LEU A 136 -17.94 9.98 -10.11
N ILE A 137 -17.51 11.22 -9.89
CA ILE A 137 -18.35 12.41 -10.09
C ILE A 137 -18.30 12.98 -11.52
N GLY A 138 -17.62 12.29 -12.44
CA GLY A 138 -17.57 12.65 -13.86
C GLY A 138 -16.63 13.80 -14.22
N LEU A 139 -15.72 14.20 -13.32
CA LEU A 139 -14.71 15.24 -13.60
C LEU A 139 -13.48 14.69 -14.34
N LEU A 140 -13.27 13.38 -14.34
CA LEU A 140 -12.19 12.72 -15.09
C LEU A 140 -12.76 11.62 -15.99
N GLY A 141 -12.26 11.53 -17.21
CA GLY A 141 -12.51 10.40 -18.09
C GLY A 141 -11.59 9.20 -17.79
N PRO A 142 -11.83 8.03 -18.42
CA PRO A 142 -10.98 6.85 -18.24
C PRO A 142 -9.51 7.08 -18.58
N ILE A 143 -9.23 7.83 -19.64
CA ILE A 143 -7.85 8.14 -20.07
C ILE A 143 -7.15 9.02 -19.04
N ASP A 144 -7.82 10.05 -18.52
CA ASP A 144 -7.26 10.92 -17.48
C ASP A 144 -6.94 10.13 -16.22
N LEU A 145 -7.85 9.23 -15.82
CA LEU A 145 -7.65 8.35 -14.67
C LEU A 145 -6.38 7.51 -14.84
N VAL A 146 -6.16 6.90 -16.00
CA VAL A 146 -4.97 6.10 -16.29
C VAL A 146 -3.69 6.94 -16.22
N ILE A 147 -3.69 8.10 -16.88
CA ILE A 147 -2.51 9.00 -16.92
C ILE A 147 -2.14 9.46 -15.50
N TRP A 148 -3.11 9.95 -14.74
CA TRP A 148 -2.84 10.41 -13.38
C TRP A 148 -2.50 9.27 -12.43
N SER A 149 -3.11 8.09 -12.60
CA SER A 149 -2.75 6.89 -11.83
C SER A 149 -1.30 6.50 -12.07
N PHE A 150 -0.79 6.62 -13.30
CA PHE A 150 0.61 6.36 -13.63
C PHE A 150 1.55 7.33 -12.88
N PHE A 151 1.28 8.63 -12.89
CA PHE A 151 2.09 9.60 -12.13
C PHE A 151 2.00 9.38 -10.62
N PHE A 152 0.81 9.06 -10.11
CA PHE A 152 0.61 8.76 -8.69
C PHE A 152 1.34 7.47 -8.30
N GLN A 153 1.42 6.49 -9.19
CA GLN A 153 2.19 5.26 -8.99
C GLN A 153 3.69 5.57 -8.89
N ILE A 154 4.23 6.42 -9.77
CA ILE A 154 5.64 6.86 -9.68
C ILE A 154 5.90 7.57 -8.34
N ALA A 155 5.00 8.48 -7.93
CA ALA A 155 5.11 9.16 -6.64
C ALA A 155 5.03 8.18 -5.45
N GLY A 156 4.14 7.19 -5.53
CA GLY A 156 4.02 6.13 -4.53
C GLY A 156 5.28 5.26 -4.43
N LEU A 157 5.90 4.90 -5.56
CA LEU A 157 7.16 4.15 -5.59
C LEU A 157 8.31 4.96 -5.00
N TRP A 158 8.41 6.24 -5.35
CA TRP A 158 9.40 7.14 -4.75
C TRP A 158 9.19 7.25 -3.23
N PHE A 159 7.94 7.37 -2.78
CA PHE A 159 7.60 7.40 -1.36
C PHE A 159 8.00 6.10 -0.65
N LEU A 160 7.66 4.92 -1.20
CA LEU A 160 8.01 3.62 -0.61
C LEU A 160 9.53 3.38 -0.59
N TRP A 161 10.25 3.84 -1.61
CA TRP A 161 11.71 3.81 -1.63
C TRP A 161 12.29 4.65 -0.49
N ARG A 162 11.82 5.89 -0.33
CA ARG A 162 12.28 6.79 0.75
C ARG A 162 11.88 6.27 2.13
N LEU A 163 10.68 5.73 2.26
CA LEU A 163 10.19 5.10 3.48
C LEU A 163 11.10 3.93 3.89
N SER A 164 11.47 3.10 2.91
CA SER A 164 12.35 1.94 3.13
C SER A 164 13.77 2.36 3.54
N THR A 165 14.36 3.39 2.92
CA THR A 165 15.67 3.90 3.34
C THR A 165 15.66 4.41 4.77
N ILE A 166 14.64 5.18 5.16
CA ILE A 166 14.50 5.75 6.51
C ILE A 166 14.22 4.66 7.55
N ALA A 167 13.20 3.83 7.31
CA ALA A 167 12.74 2.84 8.29
C ALA A 167 13.78 1.74 8.56
N LEU A 168 14.50 1.33 7.52
CA LEU A 168 15.52 0.28 7.62
C LEU A 168 16.92 0.82 7.90
N ARG A 169 17.13 2.13 7.71
CA ARG A 169 18.45 2.77 7.76
C ARG A 169 19.45 2.05 6.85
N CYS A 170 18.99 1.72 5.64
CA CYS A 170 19.73 0.97 4.64
C CYS A 170 20.20 1.88 3.51
N ASP A 171 21.09 1.36 2.67
CA ASP A 171 21.55 2.05 1.47
C ASP A 171 20.47 2.07 0.36
N TRP A 172 20.74 2.83 -0.70
CA TRP A 172 19.83 2.99 -1.82
C TRP A 172 19.44 1.65 -2.48
N PHE A 173 20.39 0.72 -2.66
CA PHE A 173 20.13 -0.53 -3.37
C PHE A 173 19.22 -1.44 -2.56
N THR A 174 19.50 -1.62 -1.27
CA THR A 174 18.63 -2.41 -0.38
C THR A 174 17.19 -1.89 -0.39
N ALA A 175 16.99 -0.56 -0.38
CA ALA A 175 15.65 0.02 -0.45
C ALA A 175 14.97 -0.24 -1.81
N VAL A 176 15.70 -0.17 -2.92
CA VAL A 176 15.18 -0.51 -4.25
C VAL A 176 14.78 -1.99 -4.32
N GLU A 177 15.60 -2.89 -3.79
CA GLU A 177 15.29 -4.33 -3.74
C GLU A 177 13.96 -4.60 -3.03
N LEU A 178 13.70 -3.90 -1.93
CA LEU A 178 12.42 -4.05 -1.23
C LEU A 178 11.24 -3.43 -1.99
N VAL A 179 11.41 -2.30 -2.67
CA VAL A 179 10.35 -1.74 -3.52
C VAL A 179 10.04 -2.68 -4.69
N VAL A 180 11.07 -3.29 -5.29
CA VAL A 180 10.90 -4.34 -6.30
C VAL A 180 10.18 -5.55 -5.71
N LEU A 181 10.49 -5.95 -4.48
CA LEU A 181 9.79 -7.03 -3.79
C LEU A 181 8.31 -6.68 -3.55
N ILE A 182 7.99 -5.44 -3.17
CA ILE A 182 6.60 -4.97 -3.04
C ILE A 182 5.87 -5.10 -4.37
N LEU A 183 6.46 -4.60 -5.46
CA LEU A 183 5.89 -4.66 -6.80
C LEU A 183 5.68 -6.11 -7.27
N ALA A 184 6.71 -6.95 -7.14
CA ALA A 184 6.65 -8.35 -7.51
C ALA A 184 5.57 -9.09 -6.71
N THR A 185 5.45 -8.80 -5.41
CA THR A 185 4.39 -9.35 -4.56
C THR A 185 3.01 -8.95 -5.08
N GLY A 186 2.80 -7.65 -5.36
CA GLY A 186 1.55 -7.14 -5.91
C GLY A 186 1.18 -7.78 -7.24
N PHE A 187 2.13 -7.93 -8.17
CA PHE A 187 1.89 -8.62 -9.44
C PHE A 187 1.54 -10.10 -9.25
N CYS A 188 2.29 -10.83 -8.42
CA CYS A 188 2.05 -12.23 -8.14
C CYS A 188 0.66 -12.47 -7.52
N VAL A 189 0.27 -11.59 -6.58
CA VAL A 189 -1.02 -11.69 -5.88
C VAL A 189 -2.18 -11.35 -6.80
N ASN A 190 -2.06 -10.30 -7.61
CA ASN A 190 -3.09 -9.95 -8.59
C ASN A 190 -3.27 -11.04 -9.64
N TRP A 191 -2.15 -11.59 -10.16
CA TRP A 191 -2.21 -12.74 -11.06
C TRP A 191 -2.91 -13.95 -10.42
N LEU A 192 -2.61 -14.25 -9.15
CA LEU A 192 -3.25 -15.33 -8.43
C LEU A 192 -4.76 -15.08 -8.26
N ALA A 193 -5.18 -13.85 -7.94
CA ALA A 193 -6.58 -13.50 -7.81
C ALA A 193 -7.30 -13.60 -9.17
N ASP A 194 -6.70 -13.10 -10.25
CA ASP A 194 -7.27 -13.23 -11.60
C ASP A 194 -7.51 -14.70 -11.96
N ALA A 195 -6.55 -15.57 -11.67
CA ALA A 195 -6.65 -17.00 -11.91
C ALA A 195 -7.73 -17.68 -11.05
N LEU A 196 -7.79 -17.36 -9.75
CA LEU A 196 -8.74 -17.97 -8.82
C LEU A 196 -10.19 -17.53 -9.06
N PHE A 197 -10.39 -16.28 -9.48
CA PHE A 197 -11.72 -15.69 -9.67
C PHE A 197 -12.14 -15.58 -11.15
N SER A 198 -11.28 -16.02 -12.08
CA SER A 198 -11.54 -15.98 -13.53
C SER A 198 -11.91 -14.58 -14.02
N LEU A 199 -11.10 -13.59 -13.64
CA LEU A 199 -11.41 -12.18 -13.94
C LEU A 199 -11.18 -11.81 -15.40
N SER A 200 -10.20 -12.43 -16.07
CA SER A 200 -9.98 -12.24 -17.50
C SER A 200 -10.94 -13.10 -18.34
N ALA A 201 -11.49 -12.51 -19.40
CA ALA A 201 -12.28 -13.22 -20.41
C ALA A 201 -11.46 -14.22 -21.24
#